data_AF-A0A812LVP9-F1
#
_entry.id   AF-A0A812LVP9-F1
#
_cell.length_a   1.000
_cell.length_b   1.000
_cell.length_c   1.000
_cell.angle_alpha   90.00
_cell.angle_beta   90.00
_cell.angle_gamma   90.00
#
_symmetry.space_group_name_H-M   'P 1'
#
loop_
_entity.id
_entity.type
_entity.pdbx_description
1 polymer ?
#
loop_
_entity_poly.entity_id
_entity_poly.type
_entity_poly.pdbx_seq_one_letter_code
_entity_poly.pdbx_strand_id
1 'polypeptide(L)'
;MQSQGGAAFAWGSQAQAYSPLPLRAATLQLSSQDEDLSPRSPRTPRSIPSQGGARLACSSPVSGSVLPLADEDEACCDLSRFAAPIGMAVPLLLYVALWIVYWTSDNDAVRPTLLRVLLCCTAVIVAVSIFVFSAKAIMGSRVANGLKALSDLVLKMESRVDSVYVDIHEGIICIDGLELKNPQNREWRSPYLLTAKRIRCHVLFRDFAKSKFRHLTVQELNISGVELMYEKTFDSSNVNDVLNKIAEVKDNLKPEKDTPPKLTFRRVVVEDIAVRLQGLVAAMANITTADLRYEDFSEEVGPVGPEFLIVLLLKTVLKSALSNLLGLNAFRNLFGYGFHDDA
;
A
#
# COMPACT_ATOMS: atom_id res chain seq x y z
N MET A 1 30.97 34.81 -35.37
CA MET A 1 29.72 34.09 -35.05
C MET A 1 29.57 34.06 -33.54
N GLN A 2 28.55 34.74 -33.03
CA GLN A 2 28.26 34.93 -31.61
C GLN A 2 27.82 33.60 -30.98
N SER A 3 28.48 33.15 -29.91
CA SER A 3 27.93 32.12 -29.04
C SER A 3 27.14 32.78 -27.92
N GLN A 4 25.88 32.39 -27.79
CA GLN A 4 24.97 32.86 -26.75
C GLN A 4 25.30 32.17 -25.43
N GLY A 5 25.40 32.98 -24.37
CA GLY A 5 25.59 32.53 -22.99
C GLY A 5 24.33 31.92 -22.41
N GLY A 6 24.47 30.72 -21.85
CA GLY A 6 23.46 30.07 -21.02
C GLY A 6 23.51 30.62 -19.58
N ALA A 7 22.40 31.17 -19.11
CA ALA A 7 22.23 31.61 -17.74
C ALA A 7 22.08 30.40 -16.79
N ALA A 8 23.00 30.29 -15.84
CA ALA A 8 22.92 29.34 -14.75
C ALA A 8 21.97 29.87 -13.66
N PHE A 9 20.90 29.10 -13.38
CA PHE A 9 20.02 29.33 -12.24
C PHE A 9 20.66 28.75 -10.97
N ALA A 10 21.18 29.63 -10.11
CA ALA A 10 21.68 29.26 -8.79
C ALA A 10 20.50 29.14 -7.79
N TRP A 11 20.22 27.93 -7.33
CA TRP A 11 19.37 27.71 -6.15
C TRP A 11 20.23 27.88 -4.90
N GLY A 12 19.98 28.95 -4.15
CA GLY A 12 20.64 29.23 -2.88
C GLY A 12 20.20 28.24 -1.79
N SER A 13 21.17 27.52 -1.24
CA SER A 13 21.03 26.70 -0.04
C SER A 13 21.00 27.60 1.20
N GLN A 14 19.82 27.85 1.75
CA GLN A 14 19.68 28.51 3.06
C GLN A 14 19.61 27.42 4.14
N ALA A 15 20.78 27.04 4.66
CA ALA A 15 20.89 26.22 5.87
C ALA A 15 20.52 27.08 7.08
N GLN A 16 19.34 26.86 7.65
CA GLN A 16 18.98 27.42 8.95
C GLN A 16 19.65 26.59 10.05
N ALA A 17 20.57 27.24 10.77
CA ALA A 17 21.18 26.71 11.98
C ALA A 17 20.12 26.61 13.09
N TYR A 18 19.87 25.40 13.57
CA TYR A 18 19.11 25.16 14.80
C TYR A 18 20.01 25.42 16.00
N SER A 19 19.64 26.40 16.82
CA SER A 19 20.19 26.59 18.16
C SER A 19 19.51 25.62 19.16
N PRO A 20 20.26 24.96 20.06
CA PRO A 20 19.67 24.07 21.05
C PRO A 20 19.05 24.87 22.20
N LEU A 21 17.77 24.60 22.51
CA LEU A 21 17.11 25.08 23.72
C LEU A 21 17.45 24.18 24.92
N PRO A 22 17.49 24.74 26.15
CA PRO A 22 18.01 24.05 27.32
C PRO A 22 17.02 23.02 27.90
N LEU A 23 17.56 21.84 28.21
CA LEU A 23 16.92 20.79 29.00
C LEU A 23 16.49 21.32 30.37
N ARG A 24 15.18 21.34 30.62
CA ARG A 24 14.62 21.55 31.96
C ARG A 24 14.37 20.17 32.58
N ALA A 25 15.13 19.85 33.63
CA ALA A 25 14.94 18.67 34.45
C ALA A 25 13.57 18.73 35.15
N ALA A 26 12.71 17.75 34.87
CA ALA A 26 11.50 17.51 35.64
C ALA A 26 11.69 16.21 36.43
N THR A 27 11.84 16.37 37.74
CA THR A 27 11.88 15.31 38.73
C THR A 27 10.49 14.66 38.81
N LEU A 28 10.37 13.41 38.37
CA LEU A 28 9.17 12.59 38.59
C LEU A 28 9.37 11.73 39.84
N GLN A 29 8.54 11.97 40.86
CA GLN A 29 8.39 11.12 42.03
C GLN A 29 7.61 9.86 41.64
N LEU A 30 8.21 8.69 41.85
CA LEU A 30 7.51 7.41 41.81
C LEU A 30 6.64 7.27 43.08
N SER A 31 5.34 7.12 42.87
CA SER A 31 4.40 6.57 43.85
C SER A 31 4.18 5.10 43.50
N SER A 32 4.61 4.22 44.40
CA SER A 32 4.31 2.80 44.39
C SER A 32 2.90 2.58 44.95
N GLN A 33 2.01 2.01 44.16
CA GLN A 33 0.79 1.37 44.65
C GLN A 33 0.80 -0.09 44.25
N ASP A 34 0.88 -0.93 45.29
CA ASP A 34 0.67 -2.36 45.27
C ASP A 34 -0.77 -2.68 44.83
N GLU A 35 -0.93 -3.52 43.82
CA GLU A 35 -2.20 -4.21 43.57
C GLU A 35 -2.05 -5.72 43.70
N ASP A 36 -2.91 -6.25 44.57
CA ASP A 36 -3.08 -7.62 44.99
C ASP A 36 -3.27 -8.63 43.84
N LEU A 37 -2.44 -9.68 43.87
CA LEU A 37 -2.61 -10.88 43.07
C LEU A 37 -3.51 -11.89 43.81
N SER A 38 -4.74 -12.06 43.32
CA SER A 38 -5.59 -13.22 43.64
C SER A 38 -5.71 -14.18 42.45
N PRO A 39 -5.49 -15.49 42.63
CA PRO A 39 -5.47 -16.45 41.53
C PRO A 39 -6.87 -16.91 41.11
N ARG A 40 -7.21 -16.73 39.82
CA ARG A 40 -8.40 -17.35 39.18
C ARG A 40 -8.07 -18.74 38.63
N SER A 41 -8.95 -19.69 38.92
CA SER A 41 -8.90 -21.11 38.55
C SER A 41 -8.94 -21.37 37.03
N PRO A 42 -8.37 -22.49 36.55
CA PRO A 42 -8.36 -22.85 35.13
C PRO A 42 -9.71 -23.42 34.66
N ARG A 43 -10.22 -22.87 33.55
CA ARG A 43 -11.31 -23.48 32.76
C ARG A 43 -10.72 -24.44 31.74
N THR A 44 -11.31 -25.62 31.65
CA THR A 44 -11.03 -26.71 30.71
C THR A 44 -11.35 -26.34 29.26
N PRO A 45 -10.55 -26.80 28.27
CA PRO A 45 -10.85 -26.59 26.85
C PRO A 45 -11.86 -27.62 26.32
N ARG A 46 -12.87 -27.13 25.60
CA ARG A 46 -13.78 -27.93 24.76
C ARG A 46 -13.03 -28.39 23.51
N SER A 47 -13.14 -29.68 23.22
CA SER A 47 -12.70 -30.33 22.00
C SER A 47 -13.55 -29.91 20.80
N ILE A 48 -12.90 -29.53 19.69
CA ILE A 48 -13.52 -29.34 18.38
C ILE A 48 -13.21 -30.58 17.54
N PRO A 49 -14.19 -31.22 16.89
CA PRO A 49 -13.97 -32.40 16.07
C PRO A 49 -13.27 -32.05 14.75
N SER A 50 -12.16 -32.75 14.53
CA SER A 50 -11.47 -32.93 13.25
C SER A 50 -12.38 -33.65 12.25
N GLN A 51 -12.73 -32.99 11.14
CA GLN A 51 -13.17 -33.66 9.92
C GLN A 51 -12.01 -33.63 8.91
N GLY A 52 -11.27 -34.73 8.88
CA GLY A 52 -10.36 -35.05 7.79
C GLY A 52 -11.14 -35.60 6.59
N GLY A 53 -10.92 -34.99 5.43
CA GLY A 53 -11.39 -35.48 4.14
C GLY A 53 -10.31 -35.27 3.10
N ALA A 54 -9.30 -36.15 3.10
CA ALA A 54 -8.26 -36.18 2.08
C ALA A 54 -8.85 -36.75 0.78
N ARG A 55 -9.07 -35.89 -0.22
CA ARG A 55 -9.27 -36.32 -1.61
C ARG A 55 -7.91 -36.28 -2.32
N LEU A 56 -7.40 -37.48 -2.62
CA LEU A 56 -6.31 -37.69 -3.57
C LEU A 56 -6.81 -37.37 -4.98
N ALA A 57 -6.29 -36.30 -5.58
CA ALA A 57 -6.44 -36.05 -7.01
C ALA A 57 -5.11 -36.39 -7.70
N CYS A 58 -5.16 -37.39 -8.58
CA CYS A 58 -4.07 -37.78 -9.45
C CYS A 58 -3.66 -36.61 -10.35
N SER A 59 -2.38 -36.25 -10.32
CA SER A 59 -1.74 -35.31 -11.23
C SER A 59 -1.61 -35.95 -12.62
N SER A 60 -2.30 -35.36 -13.60
CA SER A 60 -1.95 -35.52 -15.02
C SER A 60 -1.03 -34.37 -15.43
N PRO A 61 -0.09 -34.58 -16.37
CA PRO A 61 0.79 -33.53 -16.85
C PRO A 61 0.00 -32.53 -17.69
N VAL A 62 -0.28 -31.35 -17.12
CA VAL A 62 -0.90 -30.23 -17.84
C VAL A 62 0.16 -29.59 -18.72
N SER A 63 0.16 -29.99 -19.99
CA SER A 63 0.78 -29.27 -21.09
C SER A 63 0.18 -27.87 -21.18
N GLY A 64 1.06 -26.87 -21.27
CA GLY A 64 0.74 -25.45 -21.20
C GLY A 64 -0.33 -25.02 -22.20
N SER A 65 -1.52 -24.76 -21.67
CA SER A 65 -2.40 -23.74 -22.22
C SER A 65 -2.47 -22.65 -21.17
N VAL A 66 -1.75 -21.56 -21.43
CA VAL A 66 -1.96 -20.28 -20.75
C VAL A 66 -3.38 -19.88 -21.11
N LEU A 67 -4.33 -20.23 -20.23
CA LEU A 67 -5.67 -19.68 -20.26
C LEU A 67 -5.49 -18.16 -20.14
N PRO A 68 -5.99 -17.35 -21.09
CA PRO A 68 -6.14 -15.94 -20.85
C PRO A 68 -7.17 -15.84 -19.72
N LEU A 69 -6.71 -15.60 -18.49
CA LEU A 69 -7.56 -14.94 -17.51
C LEU A 69 -7.99 -13.66 -18.22
N ALA A 70 -9.25 -13.62 -18.64
CA ALA A 70 -9.86 -12.41 -19.14
C ALA A 70 -9.68 -11.39 -18.02
N ASP A 71 -8.81 -10.40 -18.26
CA ASP A 71 -8.68 -9.20 -17.43
C ASP A 71 -10.02 -8.44 -17.53
N GLU A 72 -11.10 -8.96 -16.92
CA GLU A 72 -12.40 -8.27 -16.83
C GLU A 72 -12.29 -6.98 -16.01
N ASP A 73 -11.16 -6.79 -15.31
CA ASP A 73 -10.82 -5.56 -14.60
C ASP A 73 -10.28 -4.43 -15.50
N GLU A 74 -9.86 -4.69 -16.75
CA GLU A 74 -9.50 -3.58 -17.67
C GLU A 74 -10.72 -2.80 -18.15
N ALA A 75 -11.89 -3.46 -18.25
CA ALA A 75 -13.13 -2.80 -18.69
C ALA A 75 -13.67 -1.80 -17.66
N CYS A 76 -13.36 -1.97 -16.37
CA CYS A 76 -13.86 -1.11 -15.31
C CYS A 76 -13.20 0.28 -15.33
N CYS A 77 -11.94 0.37 -15.79
CA CYS A 77 -11.23 1.64 -15.94
C CYS A 77 -11.73 2.49 -17.13
N ASP A 78 -12.41 1.90 -18.11
CA ASP A 78 -12.91 2.64 -19.27
C ASP A 78 -14.28 3.29 -19.01
N LEU A 79 -15.10 2.76 -18.10
CA LEU A 79 -16.41 3.35 -17.80
C LEU A 79 -16.30 4.61 -16.93
N SER A 80 -15.33 4.67 -16.01
CA SER A 80 -15.07 5.86 -15.18
C SER A 80 -14.55 7.05 -15.98
N ARG A 81 -13.92 6.81 -17.15
CA ARG A 81 -13.59 7.87 -18.13
C ARG A 81 -14.84 8.64 -18.59
N PHE A 82 -16.03 8.04 -18.55
CA PHE A 82 -17.29 8.67 -18.94
C PHE A 82 -18.11 9.23 -17.76
N ALA A 83 -17.80 8.90 -16.51
CA ALA A 83 -18.50 9.48 -15.35
C ALA A 83 -17.99 10.89 -14.99
N ALA A 84 -16.69 11.12 -15.11
CA ALA A 84 -16.07 12.44 -14.91
C ALA A 84 -16.67 13.58 -15.77
N PRO A 85 -17.01 13.39 -17.07
CA PRO A 85 -17.63 14.45 -17.85
C PRO A 85 -19.05 14.80 -17.39
N ILE A 86 -19.82 13.89 -16.78
CA ILE A 86 -21.20 14.20 -16.36
C ILE A 86 -21.21 15.20 -15.20
N GLY A 87 -20.33 15.01 -14.20
CA GLY A 87 -20.20 15.92 -13.06
C GLY A 87 -19.75 17.32 -13.46
N MET A 88 -18.95 17.43 -14.53
CA MET A 88 -18.50 18.72 -15.07
C MET A 88 -19.46 19.30 -16.11
N ALA A 89 -20.29 18.46 -16.77
CA ALA A 89 -21.22 18.90 -17.80
C ALA A 89 -22.32 19.79 -17.22
N VAL A 90 -22.89 19.44 -16.05
CA VAL A 90 -23.95 20.24 -15.42
C VAL A 90 -23.50 21.69 -15.12
N PRO A 91 -22.39 21.94 -14.41
CA PRO A 91 -21.92 23.30 -14.16
C PRO A 91 -21.50 24.02 -15.46
N LEU A 92 -20.97 23.31 -16.45
CA LEU A 92 -20.67 23.88 -17.76
C LEU A 92 -21.95 24.33 -18.49
N LEU A 93 -22.99 23.50 -18.52
CA LEU A 93 -24.27 23.83 -19.14
C LEU A 93 -24.96 25.01 -18.44
N LEU A 94 -24.93 25.05 -17.10
CA LEU A 94 -25.43 26.20 -16.34
C LEU A 94 -24.64 27.47 -16.65
N TYR A 95 -23.31 27.36 -16.76
CA TYR A 95 -22.46 28.48 -17.15
C TYR A 95 -22.74 28.98 -18.58
N VAL A 96 -22.97 28.08 -19.53
CA VAL A 96 -23.37 28.42 -20.90
C VAL A 96 -24.75 29.08 -20.92
N ALA A 97 -25.71 28.58 -20.14
CA ALA A 97 -27.04 29.20 -20.02
C ALA A 97 -26.96 30.63 -19.45
N LEU A 98 -26.11 30.86 -18.44
CA LEU A 98 -25.85 32.20 -17.90
C LEU A 98 -25.24 33.13 -18.96
N TRP A 99 -24.32 32.62 -19.79
CA TRP A 99 -23.76 33.37 -20.92
C TRP A 99 -24.81 33.75 -21.97
N ILE A 100 -25.72 32.82 -22.29
CA ILE A 100 -26.84 33.09 -23.22
C ILE A 100 -27.74 34.18 -22.63
N VAL A 101 -28.16 34.06 -21.37
CA VAL A 101 -28.99 35.07 -20.68
C VAL A 101 -28.31 36.45 -20.68
N TYR A 102 -27.01 36.49 -20.42
CA TYR A 102 -26.23 37.74 -20.49
C TYR A 102 -26.20 38.33 -21.90
N TRP A 103 -26.05 37.51 -22.94
CA TRP A 103 -26.03 37.97 -24.32
C TRP A 103 -27.40 38.47 -24.78
N THR A 104 -28.48 37.79 -24.39
CA THR A 104 -29.85 38.12 -24.80
C THR A 104 -30.51 39.21 -23.95
N SER A 105 -29.87 39.69 -22.88
CA SER A 105 -30.43 40.70 -22.00
C SER A 105 -30.26 42.11 -22.59
N ASP A 106 -31.36 42.69 -23.07
CA ASP A 106 -31.43 44.11 -23.51
C ASP A 106 -31.52 45.11 -22.34
N ASN A 107 -31.62 44.63 -21.09
CA ASN A 107 -31.74 45.49 -19.92
C ASN A 107 -30.37 45.94 -19.39
N ASP A 108 -30.00 47.19 -19.70
CA ASP A 108 -28.75 47.82 -19.27
C ASP A 108 -28.56 47.86 -17.74
N ALA A 109 -29.65 47.90 -16.96
CA ALA A 109 -29.56 47.92 -15.50
C ALA A 109 -29.12 46.56 -14.91
N VAL A 110 -29.43 45.45 -15.60
CA VAL A 110 -29.17 44.07 -15.10
C VAL A 110 -27.81 43.54 -15.58
N ARG A 111 -27.35 44.01 -16.75
CA ARG A 111 -26.09 43.63 -17.38
C ARG A 111 -24.85 43.69 -16.46
N PRO A 112 -24.59 44.75 -15.66
CA PRO A 112 -23.41 44.80 -14.80
C PRO A 112 -23.46 43.75 -13.68
N THR A 113 -24.64 43.42 -13.17
CA THR A 113 -24.82 42.38 -12.14
C THR A 113 -24.57 40.99 -12.74
N LEU A 114 -25.13 40.70 -13.91
CA LEU A 114 -24.89 39.43 -14.62
C LEU A 114 -23.41 39.24 -14.96
N LEU A 115 -22.72 40.31 -15.39
CA LEU A 115 -21.28 40.25 -15.67
C LEU A 115 -20.47 39.87 -14.42
N ARG A 116 -20.78 40.45 -13.26
CA ARG A 116 -20.09 40.10 -11.99
C ARG A 116 -20.33 38.64 -11.60
N VAL A 117 -21.57 38.15 -11.77
CA VAL A 117 -21.90 36.73 -11.51
C VAL A 117 -21.13 35.83 -12.46
N LEU A 118 -21.11 36.14 -13.76
CA LEU A 118 -20.35 35.38 -14.76
C LEU A 118 -18.86 35.34 -14.42
N LEU A 119 -18.24 36.48 -14.13
CA LEU A 119 -16.82 36.54 -13.75
C LEU A 119 -16.53 35.72 -12.49
N CYS A 120 -17.41 35.76 -11.49
CA CYS A 120 -17.29 34.94 -10.29
C CYS A 120 -17.39 33.45 -10.61
N CYS A 121 -18.38 33.04 -11.41
CA CYS A 121 -18.51 31.65 -11.87
C CYS A 121 -17.29 31.18 -12.66
N THR A 122 -16.77 32.00 -13.59
CA THR A 122 -15.55 31.70 -14.36
C THR A 122 -14.37 31.51 -13.41
N ALA A 123 -14.17 32.42 -12.45
CA ALA A 123 -13.09 32.32 -11.49
C ALA A 123 -13.16 31.03 -10.66
N VAL A 124 -14.36 30.63 -10.22
CA VAL A 124 -14.57 29.37 -9.48
C VAL A 124 -14.25 28.15 -10.35
N ILE A 125 -14.75 28.10 -11.59
CA ILE A 125 -14.49 26.97 -12.51
C ILE A 125 -13.00 26.82 -12.78
N VAL A 126 -12.31 27.93 -13.05
CA VAL A 126 -10.85 27.94 -13.27
C VAL A 126 -10.11 27.52 -12.01
N ALA A 127 -10.47 28.05 -10.84
CA ALA A 127 -9.84 27.69 -9.57
C ALA A 127 -10.02 26.20 -9.23
N VAL A 128 -11.22 25.65 -9.40
CA VAL A 128 -11.50 24.21 -9.19
C VAL A 128 -10.70 23.36 -10.16
N SER A 129 -10.61 23.76 -11.43
CA SER A 129 -9.83 23.03 -12.44
C SER A 129 -8.34 23.02 -12.07
N ILE A 130 -7.76 24.19 -11.77
CA ILE A 130 -6.38 24.31 -11.32
C ILE A 130 -6.14 23.46 -10.08
N PHE A 131 -7.07 23.48 -9.11
CA PHE A 131 -6.96 22.69 -7.90
C PHE A 131 -6.96 21.19 -8.18
N VAL A 132 -7.88 20.68 -9.01
CA VAL A 132 -7.96 19.24 -9.35
C VAL A 132 -6.70 18.79 -10.10
N PHE A 133 -6.24 19.55 -11.10
CA PHE A 133 -5.02 19.22 -11.84
C PHE A 133 -3.78 19.27 -10.93
N SER A 134 -3.68 20.29 -10.08
CA SER A 134 -2.56 20.44 -9.14
C SER A 134 -2.56 19.33 -8.09
N ALA A 135 -3.74 19.00 -7.53
CA ALA A 135 -3.90 17.92 -6.56
C ALA A 135 -3.47 16.57 -7.17
N LYS A 136 -3.83 16.31 -8.43
CA LYS A 136 -3.41 15.09 -9.13
C LYS A 136 -1.90 14.99 -9.28
N ALA A 137 -1.26 16.06 -9.75
CA ALA A 137 0.19 16.10 -9.91
C ALA A 137 0.93 15.94 -8.55
N ILE A 138 0.47 16.65 -7.52
CA ILE A 138 1.05 16.60 -6.18
C ILE A 138 0.86 15.20 -5.58
N MET A 139 -0.34 14.63 -5.67
CA MET A 139 -0.64 13.34 -5.05
C MET A 139 0.15 12.19 -5.69
N GLY A 140 0.27 12.16 -7.02
CA GLY A 140 1.10 11.17 -7.72
C GLY A 140 2.57 11.23 -7.26
N SER A 141 3.14 12.44 -7.20
CA SER A 141 4.51 12.63 -6.70
C SER A 141 4.67 12.24 -5.24
N ARG A 142 3.69 12.55 -4.38
CA ARG A 142 3.71 12.20 -2.95
C ARG A 142 3.59 10.70 -2.70
N VAL A 143 2.77 9.99 -3.47
CA VAL A 143 2.66 8.52 -3.39
C VAL A 143 3.97 7.89 -3.83
N ALA A 144 4.55 8.30 -4.96
CA ALA A 144 5.83 7.78 -5.42
C ALA A 144 6.98 8.04 -4.42
N ASN A 145 7.08 9.27 -3.92
CA ASN A 145 8.08 9.62 -2.91
C ASN A 145 7.84 8.91 -1.58
N GLY A 146 6.56 8.72 -1.21
CA GLY A 146 6.17 7.98 -0.02
C GLY A 146 6.57 6.52 -0.10
N LEU A 147 6.28 5.85 -1.22
CA LEU A 147 6.71 4.46 -1.46
C LEU A 147 8.24 4.32 -1.41
N LYS A 148 8.96 5.24 -2.05
CA LYS A 148 10.42 5.28 -2.00
C LYS A 148 10.94 5.46 -0.58
N ALA A 149 10.41 6.46 0.14
CA ALA A 149 10.79 6.72 1.53
C ALA A 149 10.47 5.53 2.45
N LEU A 150 9.34 4.86 2.24
CA LEU A 150 8.97 3.65 2.98
C LEU A 150 9.94 2.50 2.73
N SER A 151 10.33 2.27 1.47
CA SER A 151 11.32 1.27 1.09
C SER A 151 12.67 1.51 1.77
N ASP A 152 13.14 2.77 1.70
CA ASP A 152 14.42 3.20 2.25
C ASP A 152 14.43 3.14 3.78
N LEU A 153 13.35 3.61 4.42
CA LEU A 153 13.20 3.71 5.87
C LEU A 153 13.02 2.34 6.52
N VAL A 154 12.10 1.54 5.99
CA VAL A 154 11.60 0.35 6.67
C VAL A 154 12.49 -0.85 6.39
N LEU A 155 12.98 -1.01 5.16
CA LEU A 155 13.61 -2.25 4.74
C LEU A 155 15.08 -2.08 4.36
N LYS A 156 15.51 -0.85 4.07
CA LYS A 156 16.80 -0.56 3.40
C LYS A 156 16.99 -1.48 2.18
N MET A 157 15.88 -1.74 1.48
CA MET A 157 15.85 -2.54 0.27
C MET A 157 15.44 -1.62 -0.87
N GLU A 158 16.05 -1.83 -2.03
CA GLU A 158 15.66 -1.11 -3.24
C GLU A 158 14.30 -1.63 -3.69
N SER A 159 13.37 -0.72 -3.96
CA SER A 159 12.11 -1.03 -4.63
C SER A 159 12.03 -0.33 -5.96
N ARG A 160 11.40 -1.02 -6.91
CA ARG A 160 11.06 -0.49 -8.22
C ARG A 160 9.54 -0.52 -8.36
N VAL A 161 9.01 0.55 -8.94
CA VAL A 161 7.58 0.69 -9.26
C VAL A 161 7.50 1.06 -10.72
N ASP A 162 6.75 0.30 -11.51
CA ASP A 162 6.64 0.55 -12.95
C ASP A 162 5.70 1.71 -13.26
N SER A 163 4.51 1.75 -12.64
CA SER A 163 3.61 2.88 -12.79
C SER A 163 2.73 3.13 -11.56
N VAL A 164 2.35 4.41 -11.38
CA VAL A 164 1.43 4.84 -10.32
C VAL A 164 0.34 5.69 -10.98
N TYR A 165 -0.90 5.32 -10.75
CA TYR A 165 -2.07 6.05 -11.20
C TYR A 165 -2.94 6.44 -10.00
N VAL A 166 -3.53 7.64 -10.07
CA VAL A 166 -4.43 8.16 -9.04
C VAL A 166 -5.70 8.66 -9.71
N ASP A 167 -6.82 8.04 -9.31
CA ASP A 167 -8.17 8.53 -9.57
C ASP A 167 -8.68 9.28 -8.35
N ILE A 168 -8.70 10.61 -8.44
CA ILE A 168 -9.19 11.47 -7.37
C ILE A 168 -10.71 11.35 -7.20
N HIS A 169 -11.44 11.09 -8.28
CA HIS A 169 -12.89 11.05 -8.26
C HIS A 169 -13.38 9.84 -7.49
N GLU A 170 -12.82 8.67 -7.77
CA GLU A 170 -13.18 7.43 -7.10
C GLU A 170 -12.42 7.22 -5.78
N GLY A 171 -11.36 7.97 -5.52
CA GLY A 171 -10.56 7.68 -4.33
C GLY A 171 -9.54 6.57 -4.54
N ILE A 172 -9.21 6.20 -5.78
CA ILE A 172 -8.44 5.01 -6.05
C ILE A 172 -6.99 5.36 -6.39
N ILE A 173 -6.07 4.70 -5.71
CA ILE A 173 -4.63 4.73 -6.00
C ILE A 173 -4.26 3.35 -6.51
N CYS A 174 -3.76 3.26 -7.74
CA CYS A 174 -3.26 2.03 -8.34
C CYS A 174 -1.74 2.12 -8.49
N ILE A 175 -1.04 1.08 -8.07
CA ILE A 175 0.40 0.90 -8.25
C ILE A 175 0.56 -0.41 -9.02
N ASP A 176 1.11 -0.33 -10.22
CA ASP A 176 1.36 -1.50 -11.06
C ASP A 176 2.87 -1.82 -11.08
N GLY A 177 3.20 -3.10 -11.05
CA GLY A 177 4.57 -3.59 -11.12
C GLY A 177 5.44 -3.16 -9.95
N LEU A 178 5.03 -3.49 -8.72
CA LEU A 178 5.91 -3.33 -7.56
C LEU A 178 6.92 -4.48 -7.53
N GLU A 179 8.21 -4.18 -7.53
CA GLU A 179 9.30 -5.14 -7.36
C GLU A 179 10.15 -4.73 -6.16
N LEU A 180 10.27 -5.63 -5.19
CA LEU A 180 11.10 -5.47 -4.00
C LEU A 180 12.35 -6.33 -4.14
N LYS A 181 13.52 -5.69 -4.17
CA LYS A 181 14.81 -6.37 -4.31
C LYS A 181 15.16 -7.16 -3.05
N ASN A 182 16.06 -8.13 -3.23
CA ASN A 182 16.64 -8.88 -2.13
C ASN A 182 17.49 -7.96 -1.21
N PRO A 183 17.67 -8.33 0.06
CA PRO A 183 18.51 -7.56 0.97
C PRO A 183 19.99 -7.57 0.52
N GLN A 184 20.65 -6.42 0.57
CA GLN A 184 22.04 -6.20 0.08
C GLN A 184 23.14 -6.83 0.95
N ASN A 185 22.79 -7.59 1.98
CA ASN A 185 23.78 -8.19 2.88
C ASN A 185 24.56 -9.34 2.23
N ARG A 186 24.10 -9.85 1.09
CA ARG A 186 24.73 -10.93 0.33
C ARG A 186 24.23 -10.96 -1.11
N GLU A 187 24.97 -11.68 -1.96
CA GLU A 187 24.55 -11.96 -3.33
C GLU A 187 23.51 -13.08 -3.34
N TRP A 188 22.37 -12.78 -3.94
CA TRP A 188 21.25 -13.70 -4.14
C TRP A 188 21.18 -14.08 -5.61
N ARG A 189 20.88 -15.34 -5.93
CA ARG A 189 20.68 -15.75 -7.33
C ARG A 189 19.41 -15.15 -7.91
N SER A 190 18.40 -14.98 -7.04
CA SER A 190 17.16 -14.32 -7.39
C SER A 190 17.34 -12.81 -7.55
N PRO A 191 16.79 -12.19 -8.61
CA PRO A 191 16.92 -10.75 -8.85
C PRO A 191 16.01 -9.91 -7.95
N TYR A 192 14.98 -10.51 -7.34
CA TYR A 192 14.02 -9.87 -6.45
C TYR A 192 13.57 -10.84 -5.36
N LEU A 193 13.08 -10.28 -4.26
CA LEU A 193 12.44 -11.03 -3.17
C LEU A 193 10.94 -11.19 -3.45
N LEU A 194 10.27 -10.10 -3.78
CA LEU A 194 8.81 -10.06 -3.92
C LEU A 194 8.43 -9.16 -5.09
N THR A 195 7.49 -9.60 -5.91
CA THR A 195 6.79 -8.75 -6.87
C THR A 195 5.29 -8.74 -6.57
N ALA A 196 4.62 -7.64 -6.92
CA ALA A 196 3.17 -7.56 -6.92
C ALA A 196 2.72 -6.94 -8.24
N LYS A 197 1.84 -7.63 -8.97
CA LYS A 197 1.34 -7.17 -10.28
C LYS A 197 0.61 -5.84 -10.14
N ARG A 198 -0.32 -5.76 -9.18
CA ARG A 198 -1.15 -4.57 -8.97
C ARG A 198 -1.55 -4.41 -7.50
N ILE A 199 -1.38 -3.20 -6.99
CA ILE A 199 -1.85 -2.77 -5.67
C ILE A 199 -2.90 -1.68 -5.88
N ARG A 200 -4.13 -1.93 -5.46
CA ARG A 200 -5.25 -1.00 -5.53
C ARG A 200 -5.65 -0.58 -4.12
N CYS A 201 -5.60 0.72 -3.86
CA CYS A 201 -5.96 1.31 -2.57
C CYS A 201 -7.13 2.27 -2.77
N HIS A 202 -8.26 1.96 -2.15
CA HIS A 202 -9.48 2.76 -2.20
C HIS A 202 -9.59 3.61 -0.92
N VAL A 203 -9.51 4.92 -1.09
CA VAL A 203 -9.45 5.94 -0.06
C VAL A 203 -10.74 6.74 -0.04
N LEU A 204 -11.33 6.92 1.15
CA LEU A 204 -12.52 7.74 1.34
C LEU A 204 -12.14 9.23 1.45
N PHE A 205 -11.95 9.89 0.31
CA PHE A 205 -11.61 11.33 0.29
C PHE A 205 -12.65 12.22 0.96
N ARG A 206 -13.92 11.82 0.97
CA ARG A 206 -14.98 12.56 1.67
C ARG A 206 -14.69 12.67 3.17
N ASP A 207 -14.24 11.57 3.78
CA ASP A 207 -13.94 11.52 5.21
C ASP A 207 -12.63 12.25 5.51
N PHE A 208 -11.66 12.18 4.59
CA PHE A 208 -10.45 12.98 4.64
C PHE A 208 -10.72 14.50 4.58
N ALA A 209 -11.60 14.94 3.69
CA ALA A 209 -11.99 16.35 3.59
C ALA A 209 -12.77 16.81 4.83
N LYS A 210 -13.76 16.03 5.28
CA LYS A 210 -14.55 16.33 6.49
C LYS A 210 -13.70 16.38 7.76
N SER A 211 -12.67 15.55 7.86
CA SER A 211 -11.72 15.55 8.98
C SER A 211 -10.70 16.69 8.92
N LYS A 212 -10.84 17.62 7.95
CA LYS A 212 -9.88 18.70 7.69
C LYS A 212 -8.47 18.16 7.42
N PHE A 213 -8.39 17.11 6.60
CA PHE A 213 -7.13 16.47 6.20
C PHE A 213 -6.36 15.82 7.36
N ARG A 214 -7.02 15.49 8.47
CA ARG A 214 -6.38 14.91 9.66
C ARG A 214 -6.45 13.40 9.72
N HIS A 215 -7.48 12.82 9.11
CA HIS A 215 -7.77 11.40 9.20
C HIS A 215 -7.99 10.81 7.82
N LEU A 216 -7.11 9.87 7.44
CA LEU A 216 -7.21 9.15 6.17
C LEU A 216 -7.84 7.79 6.43
N THR A 217 -8.95 7.51 5.76
CA THR A 217 -9.62 6.20 5.86
C THR A 217 -9.45 5.45 4.55
N VAL A 218 -8.79 4.29 4.61
CA VAL A 218 -8.66 3.36 3.50
C VAL A 218 -9.78 2.34 3.63
N GLN A 219 -10.71 2.37 2.67
CA GLN A 219 -11.83 1.44 2.63
C GLN A 219 -11.37 0.04 2.23
N GLU A 220 -10.55 -0.07 1.21
CA GLU A 220 -10.09 -1.35 0.69
C GLU A 220 -8.66 -1.24 0.16
N LEU A 221 -7.79 -2.15 0.61
CA LEU A 221 -6.46 -2.36 0.05
C LEU A 221 -6.42 -3.75 -0.59
N ASN A 222 -6.43 -3.82 -1.91
CA ASN A 222 -6.30 -5.05 -2.67
C ASN A 222 -4.89 -5.15 -3.26
N ILE A 223 -4.18 -6.23 -2.97
CA ILE A 223 -2.87 -6.57 -3.52
C ILE A 223 -3.04 -7.86 -4.33
N SER A 224 -2.79 -7.82 -5.63
CA SER A 224 -3.02 -8.94 -6.55
C SER A 224 -1.74 -9.36 -7.27
N GLY A 225 -1.65 -10.65 -7.56
CA GLY A 225 -0.52 -11.25 -8.28
C GLY A 225 0.79 -11.10 -7.51
N VAL A 226 0.79 -11.54 -6.24
CA VAL A 226 1.99 -11.49 -5.39
C VAL A 226 2.87 -12.70 -5.70
N GLU A 227 4.08 -12.45 -6.19
CA GLU A 227 5.08 -13.50 -6.39
C GLU A 227 6.22 -13.33 -5.38
N LEU A 228 6.41 -14.32 -4.52
CA LEU A 228 7.53 -14.37 -3.57
C LEU A 228 8.59 -15.35 -4.06
N MET A 229 9.82 -14.87 -4.20
CA MET A 229 10.98 -15.71 -4.50
C MET A 229 11.66 -16.11 -3.19
N TYR A 230 11.56 -17.39 -2.83
CA TYR A 230 12.21 -17.95 -1.66
C TYR A 230 13.50 -18.66 -2.08
N GLU A 231 14.62 -18.12 -1.60
CA GLU A 231 15.94 -18.68 -1.82
C GLU A 231 16.56 -19.08 -0.48
N LYS A 232 16.99 -20.34 -0.37
CA LYS A 232 17.64 -20.89 0.82
C LYS A 232 19.12 -21.16 0.54
N THR A 233 19.97 -20.60 1.39
CA THR A 233 21.39 -20.98 1.50
C THR A 233 21.58 -21.97 2.65
N PHE A 234 22.80 -22.46 2.85
CA PHE A 234 23.10 -23.38 3.96
C PHE A 234 22.73 -22.79 5.33
N ASP A 235 23.04 -21.51 5.56
CA ASP A 235 22.88 -20.90 6.89
C ASP A 235 21.56 -20.15 7.11
N SER A 236 20.87 -19.71 6.05
CA SER A 236 19.68 -18.84 6.17
C SER A 236 18.89 -18.74 4.85
N SER A 237 17.80 -17.97 4.85
CA SER A 237 17.02 -17.68 3.64
C SER A 237 16.75 -16.18 3.52
N ASN A 238 16.49 -15.72 2.29
CA ASN A 238 16.26 -14.29 2.00
C ASN A 238 15.05 -13.77 2.78
N VAL A 239 14.00 -14.58 2.83
CA VAL A 239 12.80 -14.31 3.62
C VAL A 239 13.12 -14.21 5.11
N ASN A 240 13.96 -15.10 5.65
CA ASN A 240 14.31 -15.07 7.07
C ASN A 240 15.11 -13.82 7.45
N ASP A 241 16.06 -13.40 6.61
CA ASP A 241 16.79 -12.15 6.80
C ASP A 241 15.86 -10.94 6.85
N VAL A 242 14.87 -10.89 5.95
CA VAL A 242 13.89 -9.80 5.91
C VAL A 242 12.96 -9.86 7.12
N LEU A 243 12.54 -11.04 7.57
CA LEU A 243 11.75 -11.20 8.78
C LEU A 243 12.49 -10.74 10.04
N ASN A 244 13.81 -10.99 10.11
CA ASN A 244 14.66 -10.52 11.21
C ASN A 244 14.75 -8.98 11.19
N LYS A 245 15.03 -8.37 10.04
CA LYS A 245 15.02 -6.91 9.88
C LYS A 245 13.68 -6.28 10.25
N ILE A 246 12.59 -6.91 9.83
CA ILE A 246 11.23 -6.49 10.17
C ILE A 246 11.01 -6.54 11.69
N ALA A 247 11.53 -7.55 12.38
CA ALA A 247 11.41 -7.64 13.83
C ALA A 247 12.12 -6.46 14.53
N GLU A 248 13.34 -6.14 14.10
CA GLU A 248 14.11 -4.99 14.61
C GLU A 248 13.37 -3.66 14.38
N VAL A 249 12.82 -3.46 13.18
CA VAL A 249 12.12 -2.22 12.80
C VAL A 249 10.76 -2.12 13.51
N LYS A 250 10.07 -3.25 13.73
CA LYS A 250 8.78 -3.28 14.41
C LYS A 250 8.85 -2.69 15.81
N ASP A 251 9.92 -2.95 16.54
CA ASP A 251 10.07 -2.43 17.90
C ASP A 251 10.34 -0.91 17.92
N ASN A 252 10.92 -0.37 16.84
CA ASN A 252 11.13 1.07 16.67
C ASN A 252 9.88 1.82 16.15
N LEU A 253 8.94 1.12 15.49
CA LEU A 253 7.75 1.70 14.88
C LEU A 253 6.48 1.59 15.73
N LYS A 254 6.57 1.17 17.00
CA LYS A 254 5.40 1.13 17.87
C LYS A 254 4.86 2.56 18.06
N PRO A 255 3.59 2.83 17.73
CA PRO A 255 3.04 4.17 17.87
C PRO A 255 3.06 4.59 19.34
N GLU A 256 3.36 5.87 19.56
CA GLU A 256 3.27 6.48 20.89
C GLU A 256 1.80 6.44 21.36
N LYS A 257 1.59 5.91 22.57
CA LYS A 257 0.31 5.39 23.08
C LYS A 257 -0.86 6.41 23.08
N ASP A 258 -0.55 7.70 22.97
CA ASP A 258 -1.53 8.78 23.11
C ASP A 258 -1.80 9.59 21.82
N THR A 259 -1.22 9.20 20.68
CA THR A 259 -1.51 9.90 19.41
C THR A 259 -2.70 9.25 18.68
N PRO A 260 -3.78 9.99 18.40
CA PRO A 260 -4.93 9.44 17.69
C PRO A 260 -4.49 8.94 16.29
N PRO A 261 -4.99 7.79 15.84
CA PRO A 261 -4.59 7.20 14.57
C PRO A 261 -4.91 8.14 13.42
N LYS A 262 -3.86 8.49 12.67
CA LYS A 262 -3.99 9.30 11.44
C LYS A 262 -4.54 8.49 10.27
N LEU A 263 -4.58 7.16 10.40
CA LEU A 263 -4.87 6.23 9.33
C LEU A 263 -5.70 5.04 9.85
N THR A 264 -6.79 4.72 9.17
CA THR A 264 -7.66 3.58 9.48
C THR A 264 -7.89 2.74 8.24
N PHE A 265 -7.67 1.43 8.36
CA PHE A 265 -7.90 0.44 7.31
C PHE A 265 -9.12 -0.39 7.66
N ARG A 266 -10.07 -0.50 6.73
CA ARG A 266 -11.21 -1.40 6.89
C ARG A 266 -10.84 -2.77 6.30
N ARG A 267 -10.86 -2.88 4.98
CA ARG A 267 -10.67 -4.15 4.29
C ARG A 267 -9.27 -4.27 3.70
N VAL A 268 -8.61 -5.41 3.90
CA VAL A 268 -7.33 -5.74 3.24
C VAL A 268 -7.45 -7.11 2.59
N VAL A 269 -7.14 -7.19 1.31
CA VAL A 269 -7.22 -8.40 0.49
C VAL A 269 -5.88 -8.59 -0.20
N VAL A 270 -5.30 -9.78 -0.08
CA VAL A 270 -4.11 -10.20 -0.82
C VAL A 270 -4.45 -11.47 -1.58
N GLU A 271 -4.45 -11.39 -2.90
CA GLU A 271 -4.91 -12.42 -3.82
C GLU A 271 -3.76 -12.91 -4.71
N ASP A 272 -3.89 -14.15 -5.20
CA ASP A 272 -2.95 -14.78 -6.14
C ASP A 272 -1.50 -14.82 -5.62
N ILE A 273 -1.33 -15.29 -4.38
CA ILE A 273 0.00 -15.38 -3.77
C ILE A 273 0.71 -16.65 -4.27
N ALA A 274 1.72 -16.48 -5.11
CA ALA A 274 2.61 -17.52 -5.60
C ALA A 274 3.97 -17.47 -4.91
N VAL A 275 4.51 -18.63 -4.53
CA VAL A 275 5.83 -18.77 -3.91
C VAL A 275 6.70 -19.62 -4.83
N ARG A 276 7.76 -19.02 -5.37
CA ARG A 276 8.77 -19.72 -6.17
C ARG A 276 9.94 -20.11 -5.28
N LEU A 277 10.19 -21.40 -5.19
CA LEU A 277 11.33 -21.97 -4.48
C LEU A 277 12.52 -22.07 -5.43
N GLN A 278 13.62 -21.40 -5.08
CA GLN A 278 14.91 -21.56 -5.74
C GLN A 278 15.85 -22.33 -4.81
N GLY A 279 16.00 -23.63 -5.07
CA GLY A 279 16.88 -24.53 -4.33
C GLY A 279 18.32 -24.58 -4.87
N LEU A 280 19.19 -25.27 -4.11
CA LEU A 280 20.59 -25.51 -4.51
C LEU A 280 20.68 -26.34 -5.80
N VAL A 281 19.82 -27.36 -5.91
CA VAL A 281 19.61 -28.15 -7.13
C VAL A 281 18.58 -27.39 -7.96
N ALA A 282 18.90 -27.06 -9.21
CA ALA A 282 18.19 -26.13 -10.11
C ALA A 282 16.69 -26.42 -10.42
N ALA A 283 16.04 -27.28 -9.65
CA ALA A 283 14.60 -27.46 -9.67
C ALA A 283 13.91 -26.21 -9.06
N MET A 284 13.18 -25.48 -9.90
CA MET A 284 12.23 -24.47 -9.45
C MET A 284 10.90 -25.14 -9.15
N ALA A 285 10.40 -24.98 -7.92
CA ALA A 285 9.05 -25.39 -7.56
C ALA A 285 8.18 -24.14 -7.37
N ASN A 286 6.98 -24.15 -7.94
CA ASN A 286 6.00 -23.08 -7.76
C ASN A 286 4.88 -23.59 -6.86
N ILE A 287 4.62 -22.88 -5.78
CA ILE A 287 3.59 -23.22 -4.79
C ILE A 287 2.63 -22.05 -4.69
N THR A 288 1.36 -22.30 -4.99
CA THR A 288 0.29 -21.34 -4.75
C THR A 288 -0.13 -21.39 -3.28
N THR A 289 -0.31 -20.24 -2.66
CA THR A 289 -0.75 -20.11 -1.27
C THR A 289 -2.14 -19.51 -1.21
N ALA A 290 -2.85 -19.73 -0.10
CA ALA A 290 -4.19 -19.21 0.07
C ALA A 290 -4.21 -17.67 0.18
N ASP A 291 -5.24 -17.06 -0.36
CA ASP A 291 -5.52 -15.63 -0.24
C ASP A 291 -5.59 -15.19 1.25
N LEU A 292 -5.22 -13.94 1.50
CA LEU A 292 -5.36 -13.32 2.82
C LEU A 292 -6.48 -12.28 2.76
N ARG A 293 -7.46 -12.38 3.68
CA ARG A 293 -8.61 -11.48 3.72
C ARG A 293 -8.83 -11.00 5.16
N TYR A 294 -8.86 -9.68 5.34
CA TYR A 294 -9.18 -8.99 6.58
C TYR A 294 -10.40 -8.10 6.32
N GLU A 295 -11.50 -8.30 7.04
CA GLU A 295 -12.73 -7.51 6.87
C GLU A 295 -12.68 -6.20 7.69
N ASP A 296 -12.11 -6.25 8.91
CA ASP A 296 -11.80 -5.07 9.72
C ASP A 296 -10.39 -5.15 10.29
N PHE A 297 -9.43 -4.70 9.49
CA PHE A 297 -8.01 -4.73 9.84
C PHE A 297 -7.71 -3.89 11.08
N SER A 298 -8.42 -2.77 11.27
CA SER A 298 -8.16 -1.86 12.38
C SER A 298 -8.65 -2.43 13.71
N GLU A 299 -9.72 -3.22 13.70
CA GLU A 299 -10.19 -3.95 14.89
C GLU A 299 -9.21 -5.06 15.30
N GLU A 300 -8.67 -5.80 14.34
CA GLU A 300 -7.77 -6.93 14.61
C GLU A 300 -6.36 -6.49 15.06
N VAL A 301 -5.81 -5.45 14.44
CA VAL A 301 -4.42 -5.02 14.63
C VAL A 301 -4.31 -3.85 15.60
N GLY A 302 -5.40 -3.09 15.76
CA GLY A 302 -5.40 -1.83 16.47
C GLY A 302 -4.90 -0.65 15.62
N PRO A 303 -4.81 0.55 16.22
CA PRO A 303 -4.34 1.74 15.52
C PRO A 303 -2.87 1.59 15.13
N VAL A 304 -2.57 1.73 13.84
CA VAL A 304 -1.21 1.60 13.31
C VAL A 304 -0.85 2.77 12.38
N GLY A 305 0.43 3.17 12.43
CA GLY A 305 0.98 4.08 11.45
C GLY A 305 1.12 3.42 10.06
N PRO A 306 1.18 4.21 8.97
CA PRO A 306 1.35 3.67 7.62
C PRO A 306 2.62 2.83 7.46
N GLU A 307 3.71 3.22 8.12
CA GLU A 307 4.99 2.51 8.10
C GLU A 307 4.84 1.12 8.73
N PHE A 308 4.18 1.06 9.90
CA PHE A 308 3.95 -0.20 10.62
C PHE A 308 3.01 -1.13 9.86
N LEU A 309 1.99 -0.58 9.18
CA LEU A 309 1.09 -1.37 8.35
C LEU A 309 1.85 -2.13 7.27
N ILE A 310 2.72 -1.46 6.52
CA ILE A 310 3.46 -2.10 5.42
C ILE A 310 4.36 -3.20 5.95
N VAL A 311 5.05 -2.94 7.08
CA VAL A 311 5.84 -3.97 7.79
C VAL A 311 4.98 -5.16 8.15
N LEU A 312 3.78 -4.91 8.69
CA LEU A 312 2.89 -5.95 9.15
C LEU A 312 2.34 -6.77 7.99
N LEU A 313 1.89 -6.13 6.92
CA LEU A 313 1.40 -6.82 5.72
C LEU A 313 2.50 -7.66 5.07
N LEU A 314 3.69 -7.09 4.89
CA LEU A 314 4.84 -7.83 4.38
C LEU A 314 5.17 -9.03 5.29
N LYS A 315 5.20 -8.82 6.61
CA LYS A 315 5.42 -9.91 7.58
C LYS A 315 4.37 -11.00 7.46
N THR A 316 3.10 -10.65 7.31
CA THR A 316 2.00 -11.61 7.18
C THR A 316 2.13 -12.41 5.89
N VAL A 317 2.39 -11.76 4.75
CA VAL A 317 2.61 -12.44 3.47
C VAL A 317 3.80 -13.40 3.56
N LEU A 318 4.94 -12.93 4.08
CA LEU A 318 6.14 -13.77 4.24
C LEU A 318 5.89 -14.96 5.17
N LYS A 319 5.17 -14.75 6.28
CA LYS A 319 4.82 -15.84 7.21
C LYS A 319 3.85 -16.85 6.60
N SER A 320 2.85 -16.38 5.87
CA SER A 320 1.89 -17.25 5.16
C SER A 320 2.61 -18.09 4.10
N ALA A 321 3.54 -17.48 3.35
CA ALA A 321 4.38 -18.22 2.43
C ALA A 321 5.19 -19.30 3.15
N LEU A 322 5.91 -18.94 4.23
CA LEU A 322 6.70 -19.90 5.00
C LEU A 322 5.88 -21.04 5.60
N SER A 323 4.69 -20.78 6.14
CA SER A 323 3.86 -21.85 6.72
C SER A 323 3.43 -22.87 5.66
N ASN A 324 3.12 -22.41 4.45
CA ASN A 324 2.81 -23.28 3.32
C ASN A 324 4.04 -24.08 2.85
N LEU A 325 5.23 -23.47 2.84
CA LEU A 325 6.49 -24.17 2.54
C LEU A 325 6.85 -25.22 3.58
N LEU A 326 6.66 -24.92 4.87
CA LEU A 326 6.96 -25.85 5.96
C LEU A 326 6.01 -27.05 5.97
N GLY A 327 4.73 -26.84 5.66
CA GLY A 327 3.79 -27.93 5.42
C GLY A 327 4.28 -28.88 4.33
N LEU A 328 4.90 -28.33 3.28
CA LEU A 328 5.50 -29.11 2.21
C LEU A 328 6.76 -29.88 2.65
N ASN A 329 7.57 -29.33 3.55
CA ASN A 329 8.74 -30.03 4.09
C ASN A 329 8.35 -31.15 5.05
N ALA A 330 7.34 -30.93 5.89
CA ALA A 330 6.77 -32.00 6.72
C ALA A 330 6.22 -33.12 5.84
N PHE A 331 5.49 -32.77 4.76
CA PHE A 331 5.04 -33.71 3.74
C PHE A 331 6.24 -34.44 3.10
N ARG A 332 7.24 -33.73 2.60
CA ARG A 332 8.41 -34.31 1.93
C ARG A 332 9.20 -35.27 2.83
N ASN A 333 9.36 -34.93 4.11
CA ASN A 333 9.97 -35.79 5.11
C ASN A 333 9.09 -37.03 5.41
N LEU A 334 7.77 -36.89 5.37
CA LEU A 334 6.82 -37.99 5.51
C LEU A 334 6.89 -38.97 4.32
N PHE A 335 7.13 -38.48 3.10
CA PHE A 335 7.20 -39.31 1.88
C PHE A 335 8.61 -39.80 1.53
N GLY A 336 9.57 -39.73 2.46
CA GLY A 336 10.89 -40.35 2.29
C GLY A 336 11.82 -39.67 1.28
N TYR A 337 11.53 -38.44 0.87
CA TYR A 337 12.43 -37.62 0.03
C TYR A 337 13.46 -36.83 0.86
N GLY A 338 13.83 -37.37 2.03
CA GLY A 338 14.89 -36.82 2.86
C GLY A 338 16.22 -36.95 2.12
N PHE A 339 16.90 -35.82 1.89
CA PHE A 339 18.33 -35.89 1.61
C PHE A 339 18.95 -36.44 2.90
N HIS A 340 19.51 -37.64 2.83
CA HIS A 340 20.51 -38.05 3.79
C HIS A 340 21.70 -37.11 3.59
N ASP A 341 21.80 -36.09 4.44
CA ASP A 341 23.01 -35.29 4.59
C ASP A 341 24.06 -36.18 5.30
N ASP A 342 24.56 -37.19 4.57
CA ASP A 342 25.71 -37.98 4.96
C ASP A 342 26.97 -37.26 4.43
N ALA A 343 27.46 -36.25 5.16
CA ALA A 343 28.87 -35.80 5.17
C ALA A 343 29.12 -34.69 6.20
#